data_AF-A0A831KQK0-F1
#
_entry.id   AF-A0A831KQK0-F1
#
_cell.length_a   1.000
_cell.length_b   1.000
_cell.length_c   1.000
_cell.angle_alpha   90.00
_cell.angle_beta   90.00
_cell.angle_gamma   90.00
#
_symmetry.space_group_name_H-M   'P 1'
#
loop_
_entity.id
_entity.type
_entity.pdbx_description
1 polymer ?
#
loop_
_entity_poly.entity_id
_entity_poly.type
_entity_poly.pdbx_seq_one_letter_code
_entity_poly.pdbx_strand_id
1 'polypeptide(L)'
;MNSQQENSMEARLKRLYFILLTPVIAGFFVTYIIKIFTRTGVATPSGMSLMAPVLFVLAISFGVAFPILWRTIFVNKNRNRKEITESELLRFEQITLCIAMVAPYASLIAFLFDIPQFHFYGTVLASLYAVYYFYPSQKRITYEKRIFRAK
;
A
#
# COMPACT_ATOMS: atom_id res chain seq x y z
N MET A 1 14.05 -20.23 -20.01
CA MET A 1 13.26 -20.63 -18.82
C MET A 1 12.69 -19.46 -18.00
N ASN A 2 12.95 -18.18 -18.35
CA ASN A 2 12.57 -17.03 -17.50
C ASN A 2 11.15 -16.45 -17.69
N SER A 3 10.51 -16.62 -18.85
CA SER A 3 9.23 -15.95 -19.14
C SER A 3 8.02 -16.55 -18.39
N GLN A 4 7.98 -17.88 -18.21
CA GLN A 4 6.90 -18.53 -17.45
C GLN A 4 6.97 -18.21 -15.95
N GLN A 5 8.17 -18.17 -15.36
CA GLN A 5 8.36 -17.82 -13.95
C GLN A 5 8.04 -16.35 -13.67
N GLU A 6 8.42 -15.44 -14.57
CA GLU A 6 8.09 -14.01 -14.45
C GLU A 6 6.58 -13.76 -14.54
N ASN A 7 5.89 -14.45 -15.46
CA ASN A 7 4.43 -14.42 -15.53
C ASN A 7 3.77 -14.98 -14.26
N SER A 8 4.35 -16.00 -13.63
CA SER A 8 3.83 -16.56 -12.38
C SER A 8 4.01 -15.61 -11.19
N MET A 9 5.13 -14.89 -11.11
CA MET A 9 5.41 -13.94 -10.04
C MET A 9 4.49 -12.72 -10.13
N GLU A 10 4.33 -12.17 -11.34
CA GLU A 10 3.40 -11.07 -11.58
C GLU A 10 1.99 -11.46 -11.17
N ALA A 11 1.48 -12.61 -11.63
CA ALA A 11 0.13 -13.04 -11.33
C ALA A 11 -0.12 -13.15 -9.81
N ARG A 12 0.87 -13.66 -9.06
CA ARG A 12 0.80 -13.76 -7.59
C ARG A 12 0.78 -12.38 -6.93
N LEU A 13 1.62 -11.45 -7.37
CA LEU A 13 1.65 -10.09 -6.82
C LEU A 13 0.39 -9.30 -7.18
N LYS A 14 -0.10 -9.39 -8.42
CA LYS A 14 -1.38 -8.79 -8.84
C LYS A 14 -2.55 -9.34 -8.05
N ARG A 15 -2.60 -10.66 -7.83
CA ARG A 15 -3.64 -11.27 -7.00
C ARG A 15 -3.61 -10.71 -5.59
N LEU A 16 -2.44 -10.62 -4.95
CA LEU A 16 -2.30 -10.03 -3.63
C LEU A 16 -2.71 -8.55 -3.62
N TYR A 17 -2.27 -7.78 -4.61
CA TYR A 17 -2.63 -6.37 -4.79
C TYR A 17 -4.14 -6.16 -4.83
N PHE A 18 -4.85 -6.89 -5.69
CA PHE A 18 -6.31 -6.75 -5.78
C PHE A 18 -7.02 -7.28 -4.54
N ILE A 19 -6.57 -8.38 -3.93
CA ILE A 19 -7.14 -8.87 -2.66
C ILE A 19 -7.05 -7.80 -1.57
N LEU A 20 -5.95 -7.05 -1.50
CA LEU A 20 -5.78 -5.99 -0.50
C LEU A 20 -6.52 -4.70 -0.85
N LEU A 21 -6.61 -4.35 -2.14
CA LEU A 21 -7.20 -3.09 -2.60
C LEU A 21 -8.73 -3.15 -2.75
N THR A 22 -9.29 -4.25 -3.25
CA THR A 22 -10.74 -4.43 -3.43
C THR A 22 -11.57 -4.12 -2.18
N PRO A 23 -11.25 -4.62 -0.97
CA PRO A 23 -12.03 -4.28 0.23
C PRO A 23 -11.97 -2.79 0.57
N VAL A 24 -10.86 -2.11 0.27
CA VAL A 24 -10.75 -0.66 0.48
C VAL A 24 -11.70 0.08 -0.46
N ILE A 25 -11.66 -0.25 -1.75
CA ILE A 25 -12.54 0.35 -2.75
C ILE A 25 -14.01 0.07 -2.41
N ALA A 26 -14.36 -1.17 -2.08
CA ALA A 26 -15.70 -1.55 -1.66
C ALA A 26 -16.13 -0.78 -0.39
N GLY A 27 -15.23 -0.62 0.58
CA GLY A 27 -15.46 0.16 1.79
C GLY A 27 -15.79 1.62 1.51
N PHE A 28 -15.13 2.25 0.53
CA PHE A 28 -15.46 3.62 0.11
C PHE A 28 -16.87 3.70 -0.46
N PHE A 29 -17.25 2.79 -1.36
CA PHE A 29 -18.61 2.75 -1.93
C PHE A 29 -19.67 2.53 -0.85
N VAL A 30 -19.47 1.54 0.03
CA VAL A 30 -20.41 1.23 1.12
C VAL A 30 -20.56 2.44 2.05
N THR A 31 -19.45 3.05 2.47
CA THR A 31 -19.47 4.23 3.34
C THR A 31 -20.18 5.41 2.68
N TYR A 32 -19.92 5.64 1.40
CA TYR A 32 -20.57 6.71 0.63
C TYR A 32 -22.09 6.50 0.53
N ILE A 33 -22.52 5.27 0.23
CA ILE A 33 -23.95 4.91 0.18
C ILE A 33 -24.60 5.13 1.54
N ILE A 34 -23.97 4.65 2.63
CA ILE A 34 -24.48 4.85 4.00
C ILE A 34 -24.67 6.35 4.28
N LYS A 35 -23.68 7.19 3.98
CA LYS A 35 -23.76 8.64 4.21
C LYS A 35 -24.90 9.32 3.44
N ILE A 36 -25.20 8.86 2.23
CA ILE A 36 -26.36 9.37 1.45
C ILE A 36 -27.67 9.05 2.18
N PHE A 37 -27.83 7.81 2.65
CA PHE A 37 -29.06 7.37 3.30
C PHE A 37 -29.23 7.91 4.71
N THR A 38 -28.15 8.06 5.48
CA THR A 38 -28.28 8.48 6.88
C THR A 38 -28.60 9.96 7.02
N ARG A 39 -28.26 10.83 6.04
CA ARG A 39 -28.56 12.29 5.93
C ARG A 39 -28.29 13.16 7.17
N THR A 40 -27.97 12.55 8.30
CA THR A 40 -27.51 13.13 9.55
C THR A 40 -26.01 13.10 9.49
N GLY A 41 -25.39 14.28 9.49
CA GLY A 41 -23.97 14.40 9.78
C GLY A 41 -23.74 13.69 11.10
N VAL A 42 -23.10 12.53 11.06
CA VAL A 42 -22.67 11.83 12.26
C VAL A 42 -21.76 12.82 12.96
N ALA A 43 -22.27 13.46 14.02
CA ALA A 43 -21.55 14.46 14.76
C ALA A 43 -20.22 13.82 15.16
N THR A 44 -19.12 14.36 14.63
CA THR A 44 -17.79 13.87 14.91
C THR A 44 -17.61 13.90 16.44
N PRO A 45 -17.45 12.75 17.10
CA PRO A 45 -17.24 12.73 18.53
C PRO A 45 -16.05 13.63 18.84
N SER A 46 -16.23 14.57 19.77
CA SER A 46 -15.29 15.64 20.13
C SER A 46 -13.89 15.16 20.56
N GLY A 47 -13.67 13.84 20.69
CA GLY A 47 -12.37 13.18 20.89
C GLY A 47 -11.58 12.81 19.62
N MET A 48 -12.11 12.97 18.41
CA MET A 48 -11.42 12.56 17.16
C MET A 48 -10.36 13.53 16.64
N SER A 49 -10.12 14.66 17.33
CA SER A 49 -9.13 15.67 16.91
C SER A 49 -7.71 15.08 16.74
N LEU A 50 -7.32 14.14 17.60
CA LEU A 50 -6.01 13.47 17.52
C LEU A 50 -5.93 12.36 16.45
N MET A 51 -7.08 11.81 16.01
CA MET A 51 -7.06 10.75 15.00
C MET A 51 -6.65 11.27 13.63
N ALA A 52 -6.99 12.51 13.30
CA ALA A 52 -6.67 13.11 12.01
C ALA A 52 -5.15 13.17 11.72
N PRO A 53 -4.29 13.76 12.58
CA PRO A 53 -2.86 13.76 12.36
C PRO A 53 -2.27 12.34 12.44
N VAL A 54 -2.79 11.46 13.29
CA VAL A 54 -2.31 10.08 13.40
C VAL A 54 -2.54 9.30 12.10
N LEU A 55 -3.75 9.35 11.53
CA LEU A 55 -4.06 8.68 10.26
C LEU A 55 -3.24 9.24 9.11
N PHE A 56 -3.05 10.56 9.08
CA PHE A 56 -2.21 11.21 8.09
C PHE A 56 -0.75 10.75 8.16
N VAL A 57 -0.15 10.77 9.35
CA VAL A 57 1.22 10.30 9.56
C VAL A 57 1.33 8.81 9.22
N LEU A 58 0.38 7.98 9.66
CA LEU A 58 0.36 6.56 9.32
C LEU A 58 0.31 6.34 7.80
N ALA A 59 -0.54 7.06 7.07
CA ALA A 59 -0.62 6.91 5.62
C ALA A 59 0.68 7.29 4.92
N ILE A 60 1.36 8.38 5.34
CA ILE A 60 2.67 8.74 4.79
C ILE A 60 3.73 7.71 5.18
N SER A 61 3.78 7.32 6.45
CA SER A 61 4.76 6.36 6.95
C SER A 61 4.65 5.03 6.22
N PHE A 62 3.45 4.48 6.08
CA PHE A 62 3.25 3.19 5.40
C PHE A 62 3.25 3.30 3.87
N GLY A 63 2.75 4.39 3.31
CA GLY A 63 2.73 4.59 1.85
C GLY A 63 4.09 4.95 1.26
N VAL A 64 5.01 5.50 2.07
CA VAL A 64 6.29 6.04 1.59
C VAL A 64 7.47 5.57 2.44
N ALA A 65 7.50 5.92 3.73
CA ALA A 65 8.72 5.78 4.54
C ALA A 65 9.10 4.31 4.83
N PHE A 66 8.15 3.48 5.25
CA PHE A 66 8.37 2.08 5.59
C PHE A 66 8.70 1.21 4.39
N PRO A 67 8.08 1.37 3.20
CA PRO A 67 8.55 0.68 2.01
C PRO A 67 10.02 1.01 1.68
N ILE A 68 10.44 2.27 1.83
CA ILE A 68 11.84 2.69 1.62
C ILE A 68 12.76 2.07 2.68
N LEU A 69 12.34 2.09 3.95
CA LEU A 69 13.09 1.48 5.04
C LEU A 69 13.26 -0.03 4.83
N TRP A 70 12.18 -0.73 4.48
CA TRP A 70 12.20 -2.16 4.20
C TRP A 70 13.12 -2.50 3.03
N ARG A 71 13.09 -1.70 1.96
CA ARG A 71 14.03 -1.82 0.84
C ARG A 71 15.49 -1.66 1.29
N THR A 72 15.76 -0.64 2.11
CA THR A 72 17.11 -0.39 2.64
C THR A 72 17.60 -1.55 3.52
N ILE A 73 16.74 -2.07 4.41
CA ILE A 73 17.04 -3.24 5.24
C ILE A 73 17.33 -4.46 4.37
N PHE A 74 16.52 -4.70 3.35
CA PHE A 74 16.69 -5.83 2.44
C PHE A 74 17.99 -5.74 1.63
N VAL A 75 18.36 -4.56 1.13
CA VAL A 75 19.65 -4.32 0.47
C VAL A 75 20.80 -4.58 1.44
N ASN A 76 20.75 -4.01 2.64
CA ASN A 76 21.83 -4.16 3.62
C ASN A 76 22.02 -5.63 4.04
N LYS A 77 20.92 -6.35 4.27
CA LYS A 77 20.94 -7.79 4.61
C LYS A 77 21.57 -8.65 3.51
N ASN A 78 21.38 -8.29 2.25
CA ASN A 78 21.88 -9.06 1.11
C ASN A 78 23.14 -8.46 0.46
N ARG A 79 23.75 -7.42 1.04
CA ARG A 79 24.89 -6.69 0.46
C ARG A 79 26.09 -7.57 0.09
N ASN A 80 26.33 -8.63 0.87
CA ASN A 80 27.45 -9.55 0.68
C ASN A 80 27.10 -10.77 -0.19
N ARG A 81 25.82 -10.92 -0.57
CA ARG A 81 25.37 -12.03 -1.42
C ARG A 81 25.50 -11.60 -2.87
N LYS A 82 26.05 -12.48 -3.71
CA LYS A 82 26.20 -12.22 -5.15
C LYS A 82 24.86 -12.24 -5.88
N GLU A 83 23.93 -13.09 -5.42
CA GLU A 83 22.62 -13.35 -6.03
C GLU A 83 21.60 -13.69 -4.92
N ILE A 84 20.34 -13.38 -5.17
CA ILE A 84 19.20 -13.82 -4.36
C ILE A 84 18.31 -14.76 -5.17
N THR A 85 17.52 -15.58 -4.49
CA THR A 85 16.56 -16.43 -5.17
C THR A 85 15.30 -15.66 -5.58
N GLU A 86 14.63 -16.07 -6.65
CA GLU A 86 13.34 -15.48 -7.02
C GLU A 86 12.27 -15.56 -5.91
N SER A 87 12.32 -16.59 -5.07
CA SER A 87 11.38 -16.75 -3.95
C SER A 87 11.62 -15.72 -2.85
N GLU A 88 12.88 -15.37 -2.57
CA GLU A 88 13.25 -14.30 -1.66
C GLU A 88 12.80 -12.93 -2.18
N LEU A 89 13.00 -12.67 -3.48
CA LEU A 89 12.53 -11.44 -4.12
C LEU A 89 11.00 -11.33 -4.06
N LEU A 90 10.29 -12.42 -4.37
CA LEU A 90 8.83 -12.44 -4.29
C LEU A 90 8.35 -12.14 -2.87
N ARG A 91 8.97 -12.74 -1.85
CA ARG A 91 8.61 -12.46 -0.45
C ARG A 91 8.86 -11.00 -0.08
N PHE A 92 9.98 -10.44 -0.54
CA PHE A 92 10.28 -9.02 -0.36
C PHE A 92 9.20 -8.13 -0.97
N GLU A 93 8.81 -8.38 -2.23
CA GLU A 93 7.76 -7.63 -2.92
C GLU A 93 6.40 -7.77 -2.23
N GLN A 94 6.03 -8.97 -1.79
CA GLN A 94 4.78 -9.20 -1.06
C GLN A 94 4.73 -8.41 0.25
N ILE A 95 5.81 -8.43 1.04
CA ILE A 95 5.88 -7.66 2.30
C ILE A 95 5.82 -6.16 2.01
N THR A 96 6.55 -5.69 1.01
CA THR A 96 6.54 -4.27 0.60
C THR A 96 5.13 -3.83 0.23
N LEU A 97 4.42 -4.66 -0.52
CA LEU A 97 3.05 -4.39 -0.95
C LEU A 97 2.07 -4.39 0.23
N CYS A 98 2.20 -5.33 1.18
CA CYS A 98 1.40 -5.33 2.41
C CYS A 98 1.62 -4.06 3.25
N ILE A 99 2.88 -3.60 3.38
CA ILE A 99 3.21 -2.34 4.08
C ILE A 99 2.53 -1.16 3.36
N ALA A 100 2.75 -1.03 2.05
CA ALA A 100 2.22 0.08 1.26
C ALA A 100 0.68 0.16 1.28
N MET A 101 0.01 -1.00 1.28
CA MET A 101 -1.45 -1.08 1.25
C MET A 101 -2.12 -0.55 2.52
N VAL A 102 -1.40 -0.38 3.63
CA VAL A 102 -1.96 0.25 4.85
C VAL A 102 -2.42 1.69 4.59
N ALA A 103 -1.76 2.42 3.68
CA ALA A 103 -2.14 3.81 3.37
C ALA A 103 -3.57 3.94 2.79
N PRO A 104 -3.98 3.11 1.81
CA PRO A 104 -5.38 3.02 1.39
C PRO A 104 -6.39 2.73 2.52
N TYR A 105 -6.07 1.83 3.45
CA TYR A 105 -6.95 1.59 4.61
C TYR A 105 -7.03 2.81 5.53
N ALA A 106 -5.92 3.49 5.78
CA ALA A 106 -5.92 4.74 6.55
C ALA A 106 -6.80 5.81 5.87
N SER A 107 -6.77 5.90 4.54
CA SER A 107 -7.62 6.81 3.76
C SER A 107 -9.10 6.46 3.86
N LEU A 108 -9.46 5.17 3.85
CA LEU A 108 -10.84 4.73 4.07
C LEU A 108 -11.33 5.08 5.49
N ILE A 109 -10.50 4.85 6.51
CA ILE A 109 -10.82 5.19 7.89
C ILE A 109 -10.99 6.72 8.03
N ALA A 110 -10.10 7.50 7.42
CA ALA A 110 -10.20 8.95 7.38
C ALA A 110 -11.50 9.44 6.72
N PHE A 111 -11.93 8.76 5.65
CA PHE A 111 -13.21 9.03 4.99
C PHE A 111 -14.41 8.68 5.86
N LEU A 112 -14.36 7.56 6.59
CA LEU A 112 -15.43 7.14 7.48
C LEU A 112 -15.68 8.14 8.62
N PHE A 113 -14.61 8.72 9.17
CA PHE A 113 -14.68 9.61 10.33
C PHE A 113 -14.73 11.11 10.01
N ASP A 114 -14.85 11.49 8.72
CA ASP A 114 -14.95 12.90 8.30
C ASP A 114 -13.84 13.79 8.91
N ILE A 115 -12.59 13.31 8.86
CA ILE A 115 -11.46 14.06 9.42
C ILE A 115 -11.24 15.40 8.70
N PRO A 116 -10.61 16.41 9.34
CA PRO A 116 -10.35 17.71 8.72
C PRO A 116 -9.66 17.61 7.36
N GLN A 117 -10.10 18.46 6.42
CA GLN A 117 -9.75 18.39 4.99
C GLN A 117 -8.24 18.27 4.72
N PHE A 118 -7.41 19.04 5.43
CA PHE A 118 -5.96 19.00 5.25
C PHE A 118 -5.39 17.58 5.45
N HIS A 119 -5.71 16.95 6.58
CA HIS A 119 -5.25 15.60 6.89
C HIS A 119 -5.87 14.57 5.94
N PHE A 120 -7.14 14.74 5.59
CA PHE A 120 -7.83 13.85 4.65
C PHE A 120 -7.15 13.84 3.28
N TYR A 121 -6.96 15.00 2.66
CA TYR A 121 -6.35 15.09 1.33
C TYR A 121 -4.91 14.56 1.32
N GLY A 122 -4.15 14.85 2.38
CA GLY A 122 -2.81 14.30 2.54
C GLY A 122 -2.80 12.76 2.64
N THR A 123 -3.76 12.20 3.38
CA THR A 123 -3.94 10.75 3.52
C THR A 123 -4.33 10.09 2.19
N VAL A 124 -5.25 10.73 1.44
CA VAL A 124 -5.66 10.29 0.10
C VAL A 124 -4.49 10.34 -0.87
N LEU A 125 -3.69 11.41 -0.84
CA LEU A 125 -2.52 11.54 -1.72
C LEU A 125 -1.49 10.44 -1.45
N ALA A 126 -1.20 10.15 -0.18
CA ALA A 126 -0.31 9.06 0.22
C ALA A 126 -0.86 7.68 -0.22
N SER A 127 -2.17 7.48 -0.08
CA SER A 127 -2.87 6.28 -0.56
C SER A 127 -2.73 6.11 -2.07
N LEU A 128 -3.03 7.15 -2.86
CA LEU A 128 -2.92 7.12 -4.32
C LEU A 128 -1.47 6.88 -4.76
N TYR A 129 -0.51 7.55 -4.10
CA TYR A 129 0.91 7.31 -4.34
C TYR A 129 1.27 5.85 -4.12
N ALA A 130 0.85 5.25 -2.99
CA ALA A 130 1.15 3.86 -2.67
C ALA A 130 0.52 2.89 -3.70
N VAL A 131 -0.75 3.10 -4.05
CA VAL A 131 -1.48 2.29 -5.02
C VAL A 131 -0.86 2.34 -6.41
N TYR A 132 -0.41 3.53 -6.84
CA TYR A 132 0.23 3.73 -8.13
C TYR A 132 1.67 3.18 -8.16
N TYR A 133 2.51 3.58 -7.20
CA TYR A 133 3.93 3.25 -7.20
C TYR A 133 4.19 1.76 -6.98
N PHE A 134 3.42 1.11 -6.10
CA PHE A 134 3.59 -0.32 -5.80
C PHE A 134 2.75 -1.25 -6.69
N TYR A 135 2.17 -0.73 -7.77
CA TYR A 135 1.46 -1.57 -8.73
C TYR A 135 2.41 -2.64 -9.34
N PRO A 136 2.08 -3.95 -9.23
CA PRO A 136 2.92 -5.02 -9.73
C PRO A 136 2.79 -5.14 -11.25
N SER A 137 3.69 -4.45 -11.97
CA SER A 137 3.84 -4.54 -13.42
C SER A 137 5.09 -5.35 -13.81
N GLN A 138 5.04 -6.02 -14.96
CA GLN A 138 6.23 -6.71 -15.51
C GLN A 138 7.46 -5.82 -15.51
N LYS A 139 7.34 -4.58 -16.00
CA LYS A 139 8.45 -3.63 -16.07
C LYS A 139 9.12 -3.42 -14.71
N ARG A 140 8.32 -3.29 -13.64
CA ARG A 140 8.82 -3.13 -12.27
C ARG A 140 9.49 -4.41 -11.77
N ILE A 141 8.88 -5.57 -12.00
CA ILE A 141 9.43 -6.88 -11.57
C ILE A 141 10.76 -7.17 -12.26
N THR A 142 10.85 -6.98 -13.58
CA THR A 142 12.10 -7.16 -14.33
C THR A 142 13.19 -6.21 -13.82
N TYR A 143 12.84 -4.97 -13.50
CA TYR A 143 13.77 -3.99 -12.95
C TYR A 143 14.31 -4.41 -11.58
N GLU A 144 13.44 -4.84 -10.67
CA GLU A 144 13.86 -5.30 -9.33
C GLU A 144 14.70 -6.59 -9.40
N LYS A 145 14.36 -7.53 -10.31
CA LYS A 145 15.21 -8.71 -10.58
C LYS A 145 16.63 -8.31 -10.99
N ARG A 146 16.79 -7.28 -11.82
CA ARG A 146 18.11 -6.78 -12.25
C ARG A 146 18.87 -6.13 -11.10
N ILE A 147 18.19 -5.29 -10.30
CA ILE A 147 18.82 -4.63 -9.13
C ILE A 147 19.36 -5.67 -8.15
N PHE A 148 18.53 -6.64 -7.80
CA PHE A 148 18.88 -7.63 -6.79
C PHE A 148 19.60 -8.86 -7.33
N ARG A 149 19.84 -8.93 -8.65
CA ARG A 149 20.47 -10.06 -9.33
C ARG A 149 19.77 -11.38 -9.00
N ALA A 150 18.45 -11.36 -9.05
CA ALA A 150 17.63 -12.53 -8.71
C ALA A 150 17.69 -13.57 -9.83
N LYS A 151 17.88 -14.85 -9.46
CA LYS A 151 17.87 -16.01 -10.35
C LYS A 151 17.00 -17.14 -9.82
#